data_AF-A0A414R647-F1
#
_entry.id   AF-A0A414R647-F1
#
_cell.length_a   1.000
_cell.length_b   1.000
_cell.length_c   1.000
_cell.angle_alpha   90.00
_cell.angle_beta   90.00
_cell.angle_gamma   90.00
#
_symmetry.space_group_name_H-M   'P 1'
#
loop_
_entity.id
_entity.type
_entity.pdbx_description
1 polymer ?
#
loop_
_entity_poly.entity_id
_entity_poly.type
_entity_poly.pdbx_seq_one_letter_code
_entity_poly.pdbx_strand_id
1 'polypeptide(L)'
;MRWYDDLYVGYNLLDKKRQVMWKIKRGKQQFNKYVITLPFNDYDVLDIYPSNVLTQKWYKDSDIVIVGIAEGREEAMDMVQLIIMDCLNSTGGCKVKDYILNLMNEERSKREE
;
A
#
# COMPACT_ATOMS: atom_id res chain seq x y z
N MET A 1 -10.64 3.56 4.76
CA MET A 1 -9.38 2.93 4.31
C MET A 1 -9.62 2.13 3.02
N ARG A 2 -8.87 2.43 1.95
CA ARG A 2 -8.95 1.75 0.66
C ARG A 2 -7.71 0.88 0.43
N TRP A 3 -7.87 -0.21 -0.29
CA TRP A 3 -6.78 -1.14 -0.62
C TRP A 3 -6.63 -1.17 -2.13
N TYR A 4 -5.40 -1.07 -2.61
CA TYR A 4 -5.08 -1.34 -4.00
C TYR A 4 -5.28 -2.83 -4.28
N ASP A 5 -5.95 -3.17 -5.37
CA ASP A 5 -6.31 -4.56 -5.66
C ASP A 5 -5.07 -5.39 -6.04
N ASP A 6 -4.19 -4.81 -6.87
CA ASP A 6 -2.86 -5.33 -7.20
C ASP A 6 -1.82 -5.00 -6.12
N LEU A 7 -2.22 -5.14 -4.85
CA LEU A 7 -1.40 -4.86 -3.67
C LEU A 7 0.01 -5.44 -3.78
N TYR A 8 1.02 -4.59 -3.59
CA TYR A 8 2.42 -4.97 -3.46
C TYR A 8 2.66 -5.76 -2.17
N VAL A 9 3.26 -6.93 -2.26
CA VAL A 9 3.45 -7.82 -1.11
C VAL A 9 4.91 -8.18 -0.97
N GLY A 10 5.47 -7.87 0.19
CA GLY A 10 6.81 -8.29 0.58
C GLY A 10 7.00 -9.82 0.46
N TYR A 11 8.20 -10.23 0.09
CA TYR A 11 8.59 -11.63 -0.10
C TYR A 11 8.25 -12.53 1.11
N ASN A 12 8.43 -12.05 2.34
CA ASN A 12 8.10 -12.77 3.58
C ASN A 12 6.59 -12.94 3.81
N LEU A 13 5.76 -12.16 3.09
CA LEU A 13 4.31 -12.14 3.25
C LEU A 13 3.54 -12.81 2.12
N LEU A 14 4.21 -13.33 1.07
CA LEU A 14 3.54 -13.92 -0.09
C LEU A 14 2.52 -15.01 0.33
N ASP A 15 2.91 -15.95 1.18
CA ASP A 15 2.04 -17.03 1.66
C ASP A 15 1.03 -16.58 2.74
N LYS A 16 1.24 -15.40 3.32
CA LYS A 16 0.47 -14.89 4.48
C LYS A 16 -0.36 -13.65 4.14
N LYS A 17 -0.35 -13.18 2.88
CA LYS A 17 -1.01 -11.96 2.39
C LYS A 17 -2.43 -11.84 2.93
N ARG A 18 -3.26 -12.85 2.68
CA ARG A 18 -4.67 -12.86 3.07
C ARG A 18 -4.87 -12.77 4.58
N GLN A 19 -4.06 -13.50 5.36
CA GLN A 19 -4.14 -13.48 6.82
C GLN A 19 -3.74 -12.12 7.39
N VAL A 20 -2.66 -11.54 6.88
CA VAL A 20 -2.16 -10.22 7.31
C VAL A 20 -3.18 -9.13 6.95
N MET A 21 -3.63 -9.07 5.70
CA MET A 21 -4.66 -8.11 5.28
C MET A 21 -5.92 -8.21 6.14
N TRP A 22 -6.40 -9.42 6.44
CA TRP A 22 -7.57 -9.61 7.28
C TRP A 22 -7.37 -9.07 8.70
N LYS A 23 -6.19 -9.31 9.30
CA LYS A 23 -5.85 -8.80 10.64
C LYS A 23 -5.80 -7.27 10.65
N ILE A 24 -5.17 -6.64 9.66
CA ILE A 24 -5.11 -5.17 9.53
C ILE A 24 -6.53 -4.59 9.37
N LYS A 25 -7.33 -5.12 8.45
CA LYS A 25 -8.72 -4.67 8.21
C LYS A 25 -9.60 -4.78 9.46
N ARG A 26 -9.33 -5.77 10.33
CA ARG A 26 -10.04 -5.96 11.61
C ARG A 26 -9.42 -5.18 12.78
N GLY A 27 -8.37 -4.40 12.54
CA GLY A 27 -7.66 -3.65 13.58
C GLY A 27 -7.01 -4.57 14.64
N LYS A 28 -6.61 -5.78 14.25
CA LYS A 28 -5.88 -6.69 15.13
C LYS A 28 -4.42 -6.27 15.18
N GLN A 29 -3.88 -6.18 16.39
CA GLN A 29 -2.48 -5.84 16.61
C GLN A 29 -1.56 -6.83 15.87
N GLN A 30 -0.59 -6.30 15.14
CA GLN A 30 0.47 -7.07 14.51
C GLN A 30 1.81 -6.41 14.79
N PHE A 31 2.80 -7.22 15.13
CA PHE A 31 4.17 -6.78 15.32
C PHE A 31 4.99 -7.05 14.05
N ASN A 32 5.98 -6.20 13.82
CA ASN A 32 6.89 -6.30 12.67
C ASN A 32 6.17 -6.36 11.31
N LYS A 33 4.96 -5.80 11.21
CA LYS A 33 4.22 -5.66 9.94
C LYS A 33 4.06 -4.20 9.62
N TYR A 34 4.28 -3.85 8.37
CA TYR A 34 4.25 -2.51 7.84
C TYR A 34 3.26 -2.44 6.68
N VAL A 35 2.67 -1.26 6.50
CA VAL A 35 1.88 -0.90 5.33
C VAL A 35 2.60 0.22 4.59
N ILE A 36 2.54 0.15 3.27
CA ILE A 36 2.95 1.23 2.37
C ILE A 36 1.68 1.87 1.83
N THR A 37 1.59 3.19 1.89
CA THR A 37 0.40 3.93 1.48
C THR A 37 0.74 5.05 0.53
N LEU A 38 -0.24 5.50 -0.24
CA LEU A 38 -0.13 6.81 -0.88
C LEU A 38 0.11 7.88 0.19
N PRO A 39 0.90 8.91 -0.15
CA PRO A 39 1.26 9.96 0.79
C PRO A 39 0.01 10.71 1.23
N PHE A 40 -0.07 11.07 2.50
CA PHE A 40 -1.17 11.92 2.99
C PHE A 40 -1.10 13.34 2.42
N ASN A 41 0.11 13.80 2.08
CA ASN A 41 0.36 15.10 1.46
C ASN A 41 0.62 14.97 -0.07
N ASP A 42 0.94 16.09 -0.70
CA ASP A 42 1.18 16.18 -2.15
C ASP A 42 2.66 16.20 -2.55
N TYR A 43 3.58 16.06 -1.59
CA TYR A 43 5.03 16.19 -1.81
C TYR A 43 5.78 14.87 -1.66
N ASP A 44 5.39 14.05 -0.69
CA ASP A 44 6.01 12.77 -0.43
C ASP A 44 5.67 11.77 -1.54
N VAL A 45 6.52 10.76 -1.70
CA VAL A 45 6.32 9.72 -2.73
C VAL A 45 5.37 8.65 -2.24
N LEU A 46 5.64 8.09 -1.05
CA LEU A 46 4.88 7.06 -0.37
C LEU A 46 5.13 7.16 1.14
N ASP A 47 4.15 6.80 1.95
CA ASP A 47 4.27 6.72 3.40
C ASP A 47 4.42 5.25 3.86
N ILE A 48 5.29 5.03 4.86
CA ILE A 48 5.45 3.71 5.51
C ILE A 48 4.97 3.81 6.96
N TYR A 49 3.98 3.00 7.32
CA TYR A 49 3.48 2.92 8.69
C TYR A 49 3.67 1.51 9.27
N PRO A 50 4.07 1.41 10.55
CA PRO A 50 3.78 0.21 11.33
C PRO A 50 2.27 -0.09 11.30
N SER A 51 1.89 -1.32 11.00
CA SER A 51 0.48 -1.71 10.82
C SER A 51 -0.41 -1.46 12.03
N ASN A 52 0.17 -1.43 13.24
CA ASN A 52 -0.54 -1.09 14.48
C ASN A 52 -1.02 0.37 14.52
N VAL A 53 -0.39 1.29 13.78
CA VAL A 53 -0.86 2.69 13.67
C VAL A 53 -2.28 2.74 13.10
N LEU A 54 -2.59 1.85 12.15
CA LEU A 54 -3.93 1.77 11.54
C LEU A 54 -5.03 1.28 12.49
N THR A 55 -4.67 0.78 13.68
CA THR A 55 -5.67 0.41 14.71
C THR A 55 -6.29 1.62 15.39
N GLN A 56 -5.62 2.77 15.34
CA GLN A 56 -6.10 4.02 15.94
C GLN A 56 -7.38 4.48 15.23
N LYS A 57 -8.32 5.04 16.00
CA LYS A 57 -9.66 5.40 15.52
C LYS A 57 -9.61 6.31 14.28
N TRP A 58 -8.68 7.27 14.25
CA TRP A 58 -8.49 8.20 13.14
C TRP A 58 -8.30 7.49 11.78
N TYR A 59 -7.52 6.40 11.74
CA TYR A 59 -7.19 5.71 10.49
C TYR A 59 -8.26 4.71 10.02
N LYS A 60 -9.19 4.33 10.89
CA LYS A 60 -10.29 3.42 10.51
C LYS A 60 -11.22 4.08 9.49
N ASP A 61 -11.52 5.35 9.74
CA ASP A 61 -12.46 6.15 8.95
C ASP A 61 -11.75 7.06 7.94
N SER A 62 -10.41 6.99 7.83
CA SER A 62 -9.65 7.82 6.88
C SER A 62 -9.65 7.25 5.45
N ASP A 63 -9.43 8.13 4.48
CA ASP A 63 -9.36 7.78 3.05
C ASP A 63 -7.99 7.29 2.56
N ILE A 64 -7.13 6.88 3.52
CA ILE A 64 -5.81 6.34 3.24
C ILE A 64 -5.89 5.18 2.24
N VAL A 65 -4.99 5.18 1.26
CA VAL A 65 -4.90 4.17 0.21
C VAL A 65 -3.68 3.32 0.47
N ILE A 66 -3.90 2.07 0.85
CA ILE A 66 -2.83 1.09 1.09
C ILE A 66 -2.46 0.46 -0.24
N VAL A 67 -1.19 0.61 -0.62
CA VAL A 67 -0.64 0.11 -1.89
C VAL A 67 0.28 -1.10 -1.67
N GLY A 68 0.81 -1.28 -0.46
CA GLY A 68 1.64 -2.45 -0.16
C GLY A 68 1.65 -2.89 1.29
N ILE A 69 2.14 -4.11 1.54
CA ILE A 69 2.38 -4.69 2.86
C ILE A 69 3.75 -5.36 2.92
N ALA A 70 4.41 -5.27 4.08
CA ALA A 70 5.72 -5.88 4.32
C ALA A 70 5.87 -6.37 5.77
N GLU A 71 6.81 -7.29 5.97
CA GLU A 71 7.33 -7.79 7.23
C GLU A 71 8.74 -7.25 7.48
N GLY A 72 8.88 -6.42 8.50
CA GLY A 72 10.11 -5.68 8.75
C GLY A 72 10.21 -4.39 7.95
N ARG A 73 11.06 -3.49 8.47
CA ARG A 73 11.28 -2.16 7.89
C ARG A 73 12.11 -2.21 6.61
N GLU A 74 13.06 -3.14 6.54
CA GLU A 74 13.92 -3.34 5.36
C GLU A 74 13.09 -3.76 4.16
N GLU A 75 12.28 -4.82 4.29
CA GLU A 75 11.37 -5.25 3.23
C GLU A 75 10.37 -4.16 2.85
N ALA A 76 9.92 -3.33 3.80
CA ALA A 76 9.06 -2.19 3.47
C ALA A 76 9.77 -1.16 2.57
N MET A 77 11.08 -0.96 2.77
CA MET A 77 11.90 -0.10 1.90
C MET A 77 12.08 -0.72 0.52
N ASP A 78 12.33 -2.03 0.44
CA ASP A 78 12.42 -2.75 -0.83
C ASP A 78 11.11 -2.61 -1.64
N MET A 79 9.95 -2.69 -0.96
CA MET A 79 8.65 -2.49 -1.60
C MET A 79 8.48 -1.06 -2.11
N VAL A 80 8.92 -0.04 -1.35
CA VAL A 80 8.88 1.35 -1.83
C VAL A 80 9.75 1.51 -3.07
N GLN A 81 10.96 0.95 -3.08
CA GLN A 81 11.85 1.00 -4.24
C GLN A 81 11.20 0.31 -5.45
N LEU A 82 10.59 -0.86 -5.25
CA LEU A 82 9.90 -1.59 -6.32
C LEU A 82 8.77 -0.76 -6.93
N ILE A 83 7.92 -0.15 -6.10
CA ILE A 83 6.80 0.68 -6.57
C ILE A 83 7.32 1.90 -7.38
N ILE A 84 8.40 2.54 -6.92
CA ILE A 84 9.02 3.66 -7.64
C ILE A 84 9.57 3.21 -8.99
N MET A 85 10.26 2.06 -9.02
CA MET A 85 10.81 1.50 -10.25
C MET A 85 9.71 1.12 -11.24
N ASP A 86 8.61 0.52 -10.79
CA ASP A 86 7.47 0.19 -11.64
C ASP A 86 6.85 1.44 -12.28
N CYS A 87 6.69 2.52 -11.49
CA CYS A 87 6.22 3.81 -12.00
C CYS A 87 7.19 4.37 -13.05
N LEU A 88 8.49 4.34 -12.77
CA LEU A 88 9.51 4.85 -13.67
C LEU A 88 9.56 4.06 -14.98
N ASN A 89 9.52 2.73 -14.91
CA ASN A 89 9.56 1.86 -16.07
C ASN A 89 8.29 2.00 -16.93
N SER A 90 7.14 2.23 -16.31
CA SER A 90 5.86 2.33 -17.01
C SER A 90 5.61 3.71 -17.62
N THR A 91 6.06 4.77 -16.95
CA THR A 91 5.70 6.16 -17.31
C THR A 91 6.89 7.02 -17.77
N GLY A 92 8.12 6.57 -17.54
CA GLY A 92 9.33 7.38 -17.73
C GLY A 92 9.55 8.46 -16.67
N GLY A 93 8.70 8.53 -15.64
CA GLY A 93 8.80 9.50 -14.55
C GLY A 93 8.47 8.92 -13.17
N CYS A 94 8.60 9.74 -12.12
CA CYS A 94 8.47 9.29 -10.72
C CYS A 94 7.20 9.81 -10.01
N LYS A 95 6.13 10.12 -10.75
CA LYS A 95 4.84 10.54 -10.17
C LYS A 95 4.04 9.34 -9.68
N VAL A 96 4.51 8.70 -8.61
CA VAL A 96 3.98 7.41 -8.11
C VAL A 96 2.51 7.50 -7.72
N LYS A 97 2.10 8.58 -7.03
CA LYS A 97 0.69 8.80 -6.63
C LYS A 97 -0.25 8.77 -7.83
N ASP A 98 0.07 9.55 -8.86
CA ASP A 98 -0.73 9.64 -10.09
C ASP A 98 -0.75 8.31 -10.83
N TYR A 99 0.41 7.65 -10.94
CA TYR A 99 0.55 6.34 -11.55
C TYR A 99 -0.40 5.30 -10.92
N ILE A 100 -0.36 5.14 -9.59
CA ILE A 100 -1.22 4.18 -8.89
C ILE A 100 -2.71 4.56 -9.02
N LEU A 101 -3.05 5.84 -8.88
CA LEU A 101 -4.44 6.28 -9.01
C LEU A 101 -5.01 6.03 -10.42
N ASN A 102 -4.20 6.19 -11.46
CA ASN A 102 -4.61 5.88 -12.82
C ASN A 102 -4.89 4.39 -13.00
N LEU A 103 -4.01 3.51 -12.51
CA LEU A 103 -4.23 2.06 -12.54
C LEU A 103 -5.53 1.66 -11.83
N MET A 104 -5.77 2.22 -10.64
CA MET A 104 -7.01 1.99 -9.89
C MET A 104 -8.26 2.43 -10.65
N ASN A 105 -8.20 3.54 -11.38
CA ASN A 105 -9.32 4.03 -12.19
C ASN A 105 -9.56 3.15 -13.41
N GLU A 106 -8.50 2.73 -14.10
CA GLU A 106 -8.59 1.83 -15.26
C GLU A 106 -9.21 0.48 -14.89
N GLU A 107 -8.82 -0.10 -13.75
CA GLU A 107 -9.42 -1.32 -13.22
C GLU A 107 -10.91 -1.17 -12.92
N ARG A 108 -11.31 0.00 -12.40
CA ARG A 108 -12.71 0.29 -12.07
C ARG A 108 -13.56 0.35 -13.35
N SER A 109 -13.09 1.04 -14.38
CA SER A 109 -13.77 1.13 -15.67
C SER A 109 -13.96 -0.26 -16.29
N LYS A 110 -12.94 -1.12 -16.26
CA LYS A 110 -13.03 -2.51 -16.77
C LYS A 110 -14.02 -3.41 -16.03
N ARG A 111 -14.43 -3.06 -14.81
CA ARG A 111 -15.42 -3.83 -14.02
C ARG A 111 -16.86 -3.36 -14.21
N GLU A 112 -17.03 -2.15 -14.73
CA GLU A 112 -18.35 -1.53 -14.97
C GLU A 112 -18.84 -1.80 -16.41
N GLU A 113 -17.94 -2.26 -17.30
CA GLU A 113 -18.21 -2.82 -18.63
C GLU A 113 -18.60 -4.31 -18.58
#